data_AF-A0A7G9W9E0-F1
#
_entry.id   AF-A0A7G9W9E0-F1
#
_cell.length_a   1.000
_cell.length_b   1.000
_cell.length_c   1.000
_cell.angle_alpha   90.00
_cell.angle_beta   90.00
_cell.angle_gamma   90.00
#
_symmetry.space_group_name_H-M   'P 1'
#
loop_
_entity.id
_entity.type
_entity.pdbx_description
1 polymer ?
#
loop_
_entity_poly.entity_id
_entity_poly.type
_entity_poly.pdbx_seq_one_letter_code
_entity_poly.pdbx_strand_id
1 'polypeptide(L)' 'MLEMFEEMNEFLVKKGMKDKVNVKFIDVMEDDLTGYENEVDILNQGYPLPITFIEKQAAFAGKVDNQKLYSILKRF' A
#
# COMPACT_ATOMS: atom_id res chain seq x y z
N MET A 1 7.50 -8.79 4.94
CA MET A 1 6.50 -7.93 4.26
C MET A 1 5.64 -7.20 5.28
N LEU A 2 5.10 -7.90 6.28
CA LEU A 2 4.36 -7.29 7.39
C LEU A 2 5.16 -6.17 8.09
N GLU A 3 6.45 -6.39 8.36
CA GLU A 3 7.32 -5.38 8.98
C GLU A 3 7.36 -4.04 8.22
N MET A 4 7.42 -4.06 6.88
CA MET A 4 7.41 -2.82 6.09
C MET A 4 6.05 -2.13 6.13
N PHE A 5 4.96 -2.90 6.21
CA PHE A 5 3.63 -2.36 6.43
C PHE A 5 3.51 -1.70 7.82
N GLU A 6 4.01 -2.36 8.86
CA GLU A 6 4.02 -1.85 10.22
C GLU A 6 4.85 -0.56 10.34
N GLU A 7 6.06 -0.54 9.78
CA GLU A 7 6.92 0.65 9.75
C GLU A 7 6.22 1.84 9.06
N MET A 8 5.60 1.59 7.91
CA MET A 8 4.86 2.61 7.16
C MET A 8 3.63 3.09 7.95
N ASN A 9 2.87 2.18 8.53
CA ASN A 9 1.68 2.51 9.31
C ASN A 9 2.04 3.34 10.56
N GLU A 10 3.08 2.94 11.28
CA GLU A 10 3.61 3.73 12.40
C GLU A 10 4.04 5.14 11.97
N PHE A 11 4.72 5.24 10.84
CA PHE A 11 5.13 6.53 10.30
C PHE A 11 3.92 7.42 10.00
N LEU A 12 2.86 6.89 9.37
CA LEU A 12 1.62 7.64 9.10
C LEU A 12 0.90 8.06 10.39
N VAL A 13 0.86 7.19 11.39
CA VAL A 13 0.31 7.50 12.72
C VAL A 13 1.09 8.64 13.38
N LYS A 14 2.43 8.57 13.37
CA LYS A 14 3.32 9.64 13.89
C LYS A 14 3.13 10.98 13.16
N LYS A 15 2.67 10.96 11.89
CA LYS A 15 2.32 12.15 11.11
C LYS A 15 0.87 12.62 11.28
N GLY A 16 0.08 11.97 12.14
CA GLY A 16 -1.32 12.35 12.38
C GLY A 16 -2.26 12.01 11.22
N MET A 17 -1.94 10.96 10.46
CA MET A 17 -2.75 10.53 9.31
C MET A 17 -3.74 9.40 9.64
N LYS A 18 -3.69 8.82 10.85
CA LYS A 18 -4.48 7.64 11.24
C LYS A 18 -5.97 7.76 10.91
N ASP A 19 -6.57 8.91 11.17
CA ASP A 19 -8.02 9.13 10.98
C ASP A 19 -8.35 9.74 9.61
N LYS A 20 -7.34 9.93 8.74
CA LYS A 20 -7.47 10.57 7.42
C LYS A 20 -7.36 9.59 6.27
N VAL A 21 -6.76 8.42 6.50
CA VAL A 21 -6.56 7.41 5.47
C VAL A 21 -7.01 6.05 5.98
N ASN A 22 -7.64 5.28 5.11
CA ASN A 22 -7.91 3.87 5.37
C ASN A 22 -6.78 3.05 4.75
N VAL A 23 -6.07 2.28 5.57
CA VAL A 23 -4.94 1.48 5.12
C VAL A 23 -5.25 0.01 5.41
N LYS A 24 -5.12 -0.83 4.38
CA LYS A 24 -5.34 -2.27 4.48
C LYS A 24 -4.09 -3.01 3.98
N PHE A 25 -3.62 -3.97 4.77
CA PHE A 25 -2.67 -4.97 4.30
C PHE A 25 -3.46 -6.13 3.68
N ILE A 26 -2.96 -6.66 2.56
CA ILE A 26 -3.53 -7.81 1.88
C ILE A 26 -2.40 -8.81 1.66
N ASP A 27 -2.56 -10.02 2.20
CA ASP A 27 -1.68 -11.13 1.86
C ASP A 27 -2.21 -11.82 0.60
N VAL A 28 -1.50 -11.64 -0.51
CA VAL A 28 -1.91 -12.18 -1.81
C VAL A 28 -1.91 -13.72 -1.87
N MET A 29 -1.32 -14.40 -0.89
CA MET A 29 -1.29 -15.86 -0.79
C MET A 29 -2.40 -16.40 0.12
N GLU A 30 -2.90 -15.61 1.07
CA GLU A 30 -3.85 -16.07 2.10
C GLU A 30 -5.24 -15.42 1.99
N ASP A 31 -5.33 -14.18 1.52
CA ASP A 31 -6.58 -13.42 1.47
C ASP A 31 -7.40 -13.66 0.20
N ASP A 32 -8.73 -13.50 0.30
CA ASP A 32 -9.62 -13.45 -0.87
C ASP A 32 -9.42 -12.13 -1.63
N LEU A 33 -9.10 -12.26 -2.92
CA LEU A 33 -8.83 -11.14 -3.83
C LEU A 33 -10.04 -10.76 -4.70
N THR A 34 -11.21 -11.32 -4.44
CA THR A 34 -12.46 -10.92 -5.10
C THR A 34 -12.70 -9.41 -4.91
N GLY A 35 -12.87 -8.65 -6.00
CA GLY A 35 -12.99 -7.18 -5.99
C GLY A 35 -11.67 -6.40 -6.15
N TYR A 36 -10.54 -7.08 -6.31
CA TYR A 36 -9.21 -6.51 -6.59
C TYR A 36 -8.67 -6.91 -7.97
N GLU A 37 -9.55 -7.09 -8.96
CA GLU A 37 -9.20 -7.67 -10.26
C GLU A 37 -8.11 -6.87 -10.99
N ASN A 38 -8.18 -5.54 -10.94
CA ASN A 38 -7.18 -4.67 -11.57
C ASN A 38 -5.82 -4.78 -10.87
N GLU A 39 -5.82 -4.89 -9.55
CA GLU A 39 -4.61 -5.06 -8.74
C GLU A 39 -3.96 -6.43 -9.01
N VAL A 40 -4.77 -7.48 -9.19
CA VAL A 40 -4.32 -8.83 -9.58
C VAL A 40 -3.69 -8.83 -10.97
N ASP A 41 -4.26 -8.12 -11.94
CA ASP A 41 -3.66 -7.98 -13.28
C ASP A 41 -2.27 -7.34 -13.22
N ILE A 42 -2.07 -6.37 -12.31
CA ILE A 42 -0.76 -5.74 -12.09
C ILE A 42 0.20 -6.70 -11.39
N LEU A 43 -0.27 -7.47 -10.41
CA LEU A 43 0.55 -8.50 -9.76
C LEU A 43 1.06 -9.55 -10.78
N ASN A 44 0.20 -9.98 -11.70
CA ASN A 44 0.54 -10.97 -12.73
C ASN A 44 1.55 -10.47 -13.78
N GLN A 45 1.82 -9.17 -13.85
CA GLN A 45 2.88 -8.61 -14.70
C GLN A 45 4.29 -8.81 -14.12
N GLY A 46 4.40 -9.37 -12.90
CA GLY A 46 5.68 -9.73 -12.29
C GLY A 46 6.38 -8.57 -11.57
N TYR A 47 5.63 -7.53 -11.17
CA TYR A 47 6.18 -6.47 -10.33
C TYR A 47 6.65 -7.02 -8.97
N PRO A 48 7.74 -6.48 -8.41
CA PRO A 48 8.25 -6.96 -7.13
C PRO A 48 7.27 -6.63 -5.99
N LEU A 49 7.03 -7.62 -5.12
CA LEU A 49 6.24 -7.45 -3.91
C LEU A 49 7.04 -6.75 -2.79
N PRO A 50 6.35 -6.03 -1.88
CA PRO A 50 4.93 -5.72 -1.96
C PRO A 50 4.66 -4.59 -2.96
N ILE A 51 3.44 -4.57 -3.48
CA ILE A 51 2.91 -3.47 -4.29
C ILE A 51 1.97 -2.65 -3.41
N THR A 52 2.12 -1.33 -3.43
CA THR A 52 1.24 -0.41 -2.71
C THR A 52 0.35 0.33 -3.69
N PHE A 53 -0.96 0.24 -3.47
CA PHE A 53 -1.96 0.95 -4.23
C PHE A 53 -2.49 2.12 -3.41
N ILE A 54 -2.67 3.28 -4.06
CA ILE A 54 -3.33 4.46 -3.50
C ILE A 54 -4.47 4.80 -4.44
N GLU A 55 -5.71 4.85 -3.95
CA GLU A 55 -6.90 5.08 -4.78
C GLU A 55 -6.94 4.14 -6.03
N LYS A 56 -6.67 2.85 -5.81
CA LYS A 56 -6.60 1.80 -6.86
C LYS A 56 -5.48 1.95 -7.89
N GLN A 57 -4.57 2.91 -7.72
CA GLN A 57 -3.42 3.09 -8.61
C GLN A 57 -2.13 2.59 -7.95
N ALA A 58 -1.36 1.78 -8.68
CA ALA A 58 -0.05 1.30 -8.21
C ALA A 58 0.92 2.48 -8.04
N ALA A 59 1.38 2.70 -6.81
CA ALA A 59 2.24 3.83 -6.45
C ALA A 59 3.68 3.40 -6.11
N PHE A 60 3.84 2.19 -5.58
CA PHE A 60 5.13 1.63 -5.17
C PHE A 60 5.18 0.12 -5.45
N ALA A 61 6.37 -0.39 -5.76
CA ALA A 61 6.64 -1.83 -5.90
C ALA A 61 7.99 -2.15 -5.25
N GLY A 62 8.09 -3.27 -4.54
CA GLY A 62 9.28 -3.75 -3.82
C GLY A 62 9.57 -3.03 -2.51
N LYS A 63 9.45 -1.70 -2.48
CA LYS A 63 9.66 -0.88 -1.27
C LYS A 63 8.75 0.33 -1.24
N VAL A 64 8.30 0.69 -0.05
CA VAL A 64 7.55 1.95 0.20
C VAL A 64 8.52 3.03 0.70
N ASP A 65 8.49 4.19 0.05
CA ASP A 65 9.16 5.39 0.56
C ASP A 65 8.15 6.21 1.38
N ASN A 66 8.35 6.21 2.70
CA ASN A 66 7.46 6.87 3.64
C ASN A 66 7.30 8.38 3.40
N GLN A 67 8.36 9.10 3.00
CA GLN A 67 8.29 10.53 2.74
C GLN A 67 7.53 10.83 1.45
N LYS A 68 7.78 10.04 0.40
CA LYS A 68 7.05 10.15 -0.87
C LYS A 68 5.58 9.79 -0.68
N LEU A 69 5.28 8.71 0.05
CA LEU A 69 3.91 8.31 0.39
C LEU A 69 3.18 9.45 1.09
N TYR A 70 3.75 10.01 2.15
CA TYR A 70 3.13 11.13 2.88
C TYR A 70 2.90 12.35 1.99
N SER A 71 3.85 12.67 1.11
CA SER A 71 3.71 13.78 0.17
C SER A 71 2.59 13.56 -0.85
N ILE A 72 2.33 12.31 -1.26
CA ILE A 72 1.19 11.94 -2.11
C ILE A 72 -0.11 12.07 -1.32
N LEU A 73 -0.17 11.50 -0.12
CA LEU A 73 -1.39 11.49 0.70
C LEU A 73 -1.87 12.90 1.09
N LYS A 74 -0.95 13.86 1.24
CA LYS A 74 -1.30 15.27 1.51
C LYS A 74 -1.96 16.01 0.34
N ARG A 75 -2.05 15.40 -0.84
CA ARG A 75 -2.67 15.99 -2.03
C ARG A 75 -4.16 15.65 -2.14
N PHE A 76 -4.63 14.71 -1.35
CA PHE A 76 -6.04 14.39 -1.16
C PHE A 76 -6.58 15.18 0.03
#